data_AF-A0A2T6K4P8-F1
#
_entry.id   AF-A0A2T6K4P8-F1
#
_cell.length_a   1.000
_cell.length_b   1.000
_cell.length_c   1.000
_cell.angle_alpha   90.00
_cell.angle_beta   90.00
_cell.angle_gamma   90.00
#
_symmetry.space_group_name_H-M   'P 1'
#
loop_
_entity.id
_entity.type
_entity.pdbx_description
1 polymer ?
#
loop_
_entity_poly.entity_id
_entity_poly.type
_entity_poly.pdbx_seq_one_letter_code
_entity_poly.pdbx_strand_id
1 'polypeptide(L)'
;MTVRRGPRTVTRDTVNWKLIDDHVIHGTLLDEADIQRLALKHDVKEQALRQASVRLRSAFLKEMVLSQPELFLERRRVGKVKLAEISRLMAIADGKLQKALRILDDVGFSNPFAHAGMPNPADRYREEFENAVCAIDECRRFFNAAESEDLARFLATPDGNKAVDMRRTILCVTLFNLWLDLGRSVTYTTDNILEERTGPLIEFVRDVIFCLSDPPTRHNGEAVKREIDAFNRGVKPSDL
;
A
#
# COMPACT_ATOMS: atom_id res chain seq x y z
N MET A 1 -23.36 -18.03 0.46
CA MET A 1 -22.61 -18.83 -0.53
C MET A 1 -21.13 -18.71 -0.21
N THR A 2 -20.56 -19.73 0.42
CA THR A 2 -19.15 -19.82 0.78
C THR A 2 -18.35 -20.26 -0.44
N VAL A 3 -17.67 -19.30 -1.09
CA VAL A 3 -16.75 -19.61 -2.19
C VAL A 3 -15.53 -20.29 -1.58
N ARG A 4 -15.46 -21.62 -1.71
CA ARG A 4 -14.23 -22.38 -1.45
C ARG A 4 -13.17 -21.90 -2.44
N ARG A 5 -12.17 -21.15 -1.96
CA ARG A 5 -10.95 -20.85 -2.73
C ARG A 5 -10.19 -22.16 -2.91
N GLY A 6 -10.13 -22.67 -4.14
CA GLY A 6 -9.24 -23.77 -4.51
C GLY A 6 -7.76 -23.40 -4.30
N PRO A 7 -6.85 -24.38 -4.37
CA PRO A 7 -5.42 -24.14 -4.18
C PRO A 7 -4.92 -23.12 -5.22
N ARG A 8 -4.30 -22.05 -4.71
CA ARG A 8 -3.70 -20.96 -5.51
C ARG A 8 -2.60 -21.53 -6.40
N THR A 9 -2.74 -21.42 -7.71
CA THR A 9 -1.64 -21.62 -8.66
C THR A 9 -0.74 -20.38 -8.61
N VAL A 10 0.29 -20.42 -7.77
CA VAL A 10 1.40 -19.46 -7.81
C VAL A 10 2.16 -19.70 -9.12
N THR A 11 2.07 -18.77 -10.05
CA THR A 11 2.94 -18.78 -11.23
C THR A 11 4.37 -18.43 -10.82
N ARG A 12 5.38 -19.02 -11.46
CA ARG A 12 6.82 -18.83 -11.13
C ARG A 12 7.32 -17.37 -11.17
N ASP A 13 6.51 -16.45 -11.71
CA ASP A 13 6.87 -15.06 -11.95
C ASP A 13 6.21 -14.05 -10.98
N THR A 14 5.43 -14.52 -10.00
CA THR A 14 4.70 -13.67 -9.03
C THR A 14 5.25 -13.83 -7.61
N VAL A 15 5.70 -12.74 -6.99
CA VAL A 15 6.12 -12.70 -5.57
C VAL A 15 4.92 -12.44 -4.68
N ASN A 16 4.68 -13.30 -3.68
CA ASN A 16 3.78 -12.96 -2.58
C ASN A 16 4.53 -12.07 -1.59
N TRP A 17 4.50 -10.76 -1.82
CA TRP A 17 5.13 -9.78 -0.93
C TRP A 17 4.48 -9.79 0.46
N LYS A 18 5.30 -9.71 1.53
CA LYS A 18 4.84 -9.42 2.89
C LYS A 18 4.03 -8.12 2.84
N LEU A 19 2.80 -8.15 3.36
CA LEU A 19 1.99 -6.95 3.48
C LEU A 19 2.70 -6.00 4.45
N ILE A 20 3.04 -4.80 3.98
CA ILE A 20 3.54 -3.73 4.84
C ILE A 20 2.33 -3.22 5.61
N ASP A 21 2.43 -3.14 6.94
CA ASP A 21 1.38 -2.51 7.73
C ASP A 21 1.41 -0.99 7.50
N ASP A 22 0.36 -0.48 6.85
CA ASP A 22 0.20 0.92 6.46
C ASP A 22 0.14 1.88 7.68
N HIS A 23 -0.03 1.35 8.91
CA HIS A 23 -0.19 2.15 10.14
C HIS A 23 1.12 2.55 10.81
N VAL A 24 2.25 1.96 10.41
CA VAL A 24 3.56 2.38 10.90
C VAL A 24 4.13 3.35 9.87
N ILE A 25 4.49 4.57 10.24
CA ILE A 25 5.04 5.56 9.28
C ILE A 25 6.58 5.60 9.32
N HIS A 26 7.19 5.07 10.38
CA HIS A 26 8.63 5.12 10.62
C HIS A 26 9.27 3.72 10.57
N GLY A 27 10.44 3.58 9.95
CA GLY A 27 11.23 2.34 9.96
C GLY A 27 11.83 1.94 8.61
N THR A 28 12.53 0.81 8.62
CA THR A 28 13.08 0.11 7.44
C THR A 28 12.07 -0.90 6.91
N LEU A 29 12.19 -1.29 5.63
CA LEU A 29 11.38 -2.37 5.04
C LEU A 29 11.88 -3.77 5.49
N LEU A 30 13.20 -3.93 5.53
CA LEU A 30 13.91 -5.07 6.11
C LEU A 30 14.08 -4.86 7.61
N ASP A 31 13.98 -5.94 8.40
CA ASP A 31 14.31 -5.90 9.81
C ASP A 31 15.84 -5.87 10.06
N GLU A 32 16.24 -5.60 11.30
CA GLU A 32 17.65 -5.49 11.67
C GLU A 32 18.44 -6.78 11.48
N ALA A 33 17.82 -7.93 11.75
CA ALA A 33 18.46 -9.23 11.61
C ALA A 33 18.74 -9.55 10.12
N ASP A 34 17.79 -9.24 9.24
CA ASP A 34 17.95 -9.37 7.80
C ASP A 34 19.01 -8.41 7.26
N ILE A 35 19.05 -7.16 7.74
CA ILE A 35 20.08 -6.20 7.35
C ILE A 35 21.48 -6.71 7.69
N GLN A 36 21.70 -7.19 8.91
CA GLN A 36 22.99 -7.74 9.35
C GLN A 36 23.39 -8.97 8.52
N ARG A 37 22.44 -9.90 8.31
CA ARG A 37 22.67 -11.11 7.52
C ARG A 37 23.02 -10.81 6.07
N LEU A 38 22.29 -9.88 5.43
CA LEU A 38 22.52 -9.48 4.04
C LEU A 38 23.84 -8.70 3.90
N ALA A 39 24.13 -7.81 4.85
CA ALA A 39 25.38 -7.06 4.90
C ALA A 39 26.60 -7.98 4.91
N LEU A 40 26.58 -8.97 5.82
CA LEU A 40 27.65 -9.94 5.95
C LEU A 40 27.77 -10.84 4.71
N LYS A 41 26.66 -11.38 4.21
CA LYS A 41 26.67 -12.35 3.11
C LYS A 41 27.15 -11.74 1.79
N HIS A 42 26.76 -10.50 1.51
CA HIS A 42 27.01 -9.83 0.22
C HIS A 42 28.12 -8.78 0.29
N ASP A 43 28.83 -8.71 1.42
CA ASP A 43 29.86 -7.70 1.68
C ASP A 43 29.34 -6.28 1.40
N VAL A 44 28.18 -5.95 1.97
CA VAL A 44 27.54 -4.63 1.83
C VAL A 44 27.52 -3.94 3.19
N LYS A 45 27.86 -2.64 3.24
CA LYS A 45 27.78 -1.88 4.49
C LYS A 45 26.35 -1.83 5.01
N GLU A 46 26.13 -2.18 6.27
CA GLU A 46 24.80 -2.16 6.92
C GLU A 46 24.09 -0.81 6.76
N GLN A 47 24.82 0.31 6.89
CA GLN A 47 24.25 1.65 6.74
C GLN A 47 23.66 1.87 5.34
N ALA A 48 24.32 1.36 4.29
CA ALA A 48 23.83 1.48 2.93
C ALA A 48 22.57 0.63 2.71
N LEU A 49 22.52 -0.56 3.31
CA LEU A 49 21.33 -1.41 3.32
C LEU A 49 20.16 -0.78 4.09
N ARG A 50 20.41 -0.17 5.25
CA ARG A 50 19.39 0.58 6.01
C ARG A 50 18.80 1.70 5.16
N GLN A 51 19.65 2.49 4.49
CA GLN A 51 19.21 3.57 3.61
C GLN A 51 18.40 3.06 2.41
N ALA A 52 18.87 1.99 1.75
CA ALA A 52 18.12 1.36 0.67
C ALA A 52 16.77 0.83 1.17
N SER A 53 16.73 0.21 2.34
CA SER A 53 15.53 -0.30 2.98
C SER A 53 14.51 0.80 3.31
N VAL A 54 14.96 1.98 3.78
CA VAL A 54 14.10 3.16 3.95
C VAL A 54 13.57 3.69 2.61
N ARG A 55 14.42 3.76 1.57
CA ARG A 55 14.00 4.18 0.23
C ARG A 55 12.95 3.23 -0.36
N LEU A 56 13.18 1.93 -0.27
CA LEU A 56 12.26 0.89 -0.71
C LEU A 56 10.92 1.01 0.01
N ARG A 57 10.93 1.22 1.32
CA ARG A 57 9.69 1.45 2.09
C ARG A 57 8.93 2.67 1.59
N SER A 58 9.61 3.80 1.41
CA SER A 58 8.98 5.02 0.91
C SER A 58 8.43 4.83 -0.49
N ALA A 59 9.15 4.13 -1.38
CA ALA A 59 8.71 3.83 -2.73
C ALA A 59 7.51 2.86 -2.71
N PHE A 60 7.53 1.81 -1.89
CA PHE A 60 6.41 0.88 -1.75
C PHE A 60 5.16 1.61 -1.21
N LEU A 61 5.30 2.54 -0.27
CA LEU A 61 4.17 3.33 0.25
C LEU A 61 3.65 4.37 -0.76
N LYS A 62 4.54 5.10 -1.46
CA LYS A 62 4.17 6.17 -2.40
C LYS A 62 3.72 5.63 -3.77
N GLU A 63 4.40 4.63 -4.28
CA GLU A 63 4.20 4.10 -5.64
C GLU A 63 3.21 2.93 -5.71
N MET A 64 2.71 2.43 -4.58
CA MET A 64 1.50 1.58 -4.59
C MET A 64 0.25 2.33 -5.06
N VAL A 65 0.35 3.65 -5.27
CA VAL A 65 -0.68 4.51 -5.91
C VAL A 65 -0.44 4.72 -7.42
N LEU A 66 0.59 4.10 -8.02
CA LEU A 66 0.83 4.24 -9.46
C LEU A 66 -0.35 3.68 -10.27
N SER A 67 -0.71 4.43 -11.32
CA SER A 67 -1.72 4.06 -12.30
C SER A 67 -1.24 2.79 -13.01
N GLN A 68 -1.85 1.66 -12.67
CA GLN A 68 -1.85 0.46 -13.47
C GLN A 68 -3.00 0.63 -14.48
N PRO A 69 -2.80 1.24 -15.66
CA PRO A 69 -3.86 1.46 -16.64
C PRO A 69 -4.57 0.15 -17.01
N GLU A 70 -3.85 -0.97 -17.02
CA GLU A 70 -4.38 -2.31 -17.21
C GLU A 70 -5.37 -2.74 -16.11
N LEU A 71 -5.18 -2.27 -14.87
CA LEU A 71 -6.10 -2.51 -13.76
C LEU A 71 -7.12 -1.39 -13.59
N PHE A 72 -7.13 -0.37 -14.44
CA PHE A 72 -8.05 0.78 -14.32
C PHE A 72 -9.51 0.34 -14.22
N LEU A 73 -9.95 -0.57 -15.12
CA LEU A 73 -11.32 -1.08 -15.13
C LEU A 73 -11.65 -1.89 -13.87
N GLU A 74 -10.74 -2.73 -13.40
CA GLU A 74 -10.94 -3.53 -12.19
C GLU A 74 -10.94 -2.66 -10.92
N ARG A 75 -10.02 -1.67 -10.83
CA ARG A 75 -9.94 -0.71 -9.72
C ARG A 75 -11.17 0.21 -9.68
N ARG A 76 -11.68 0.64 -10.83
CA ARG A 76 -12.93 1.41 -10.93
C ARG A 76 -14.12 0.57 -10.47
N ARG A 77 -14.22 -0.69 -10.93
CA ARG A 77 -15.27 -1.63 -10.50
C ARG A 77 -15.25 -1.86 -8.98
N VAL A 78 -14.08 -2.16 -8.39
CA VAL A 78 -13.96 -2.38 -6.94
C VAL A 78 -14.17 -1.07 -6.17
N GLY A 79 -13.66 0.06 -6.70
CA GLY A 79 -13.85 1.39 -6.12
C GLY A 79 -15.33 1.74 -5.99
N LYS A 80 -16.12 1.48 -7.04
CA LYS A 80 -17.57 1.66 -7.03
C LYS A 80 -18.27 0.80 -5.98
N VAL A 81 -17.90 -0.48 -5.87
CA VAL A 81 -18.45 -1.38 -4.83
C VAL A 81 -18.14 -0.86 -3.42
N LYS A 82 -16.91 -0.37 -3.20
CA LYS A 82 -16.49 0.17 -1.91
C LYS A 82 -17.13 1.51 -1.59
N LEU A 83 -17.31 2.38 -2.58
CA LEU A 83 -18.03 3.63 -2.40
C LEU A 83 -19.51 3.39 -2.08
N ALA A 84 -20.16 2.45 -2.77
CA ALA A 84 -21.54 2.05 -2.44
C ALA A 84 -21.67 1.48 -1.01
N GLU A 85 -20.66 0.73 -0.55
CA GLU A 85 -20.59 0.24 0.84
C GLU A 85 -20.50 1.41 1.85
N ILE A 86 -19.67 2.42 1.57
CA ILE A 86 -19.54 3.64 2.38
C ILE A 86 -20.86 4.41 2.39
N SER A 87 -21.46 4.69 1.22
CA SER A 87 -22.73 5.41 1.10
C SER A 87 -23.84 4.75 1.93
N ARG A 88 -23.91 3.42 1.92
CA ARG A 88 -24.87 2.65 2.74
C ARG A 88 -24.61 2.83 4.24
N LEU A 89 -23.35 2.72 4.68
CA LEU A 89 -23.00 2.88 6.10
C LEU A 89 -23.28 4.31 6.59
N MET A 90 -23.02 5.32 5.74
CA MET A 90 -23.31 6.72 6.04
C MET A 90 -24.81 7.01 6.15
N ALA A 91 -25.64 6.41 5.29
CA ALA A 91 -27.09 6.54 5.40
C ALA A 91 -27.62 5.99 6.73
N ILE A 92 -27.05 4.89 7.22
CA ILE A 92 -27.39 4.33 8.53
C ILE A 92 -26.94 5.26 9.67
N ALA A 93 -25.73 5.83 9.57
CA ALA A 93 -25.21 6.75 10.56
C ALA A 93 -26.05 8.03 10.65
N ASP A 94 -26.37 8.64 9.50
CA ASP A 94 -27.21 9.83 9.40
C ASP A 94 -28.59 9.58 10.06
N GLY A 95 -29.27 8.48 9.73
CA GLY A 95 -30.56 8.16 10.36
C GLY A 95 -30.49 8.02 11.88
N LYS A 96 -29.38 7.51 12.43
CA LYS A 96 -29.17 7.42 13.88
C LYS A 96 -28.89 8.78 14.51
N LEU A 97 -28.09 9.61 13.85
CA LEU A 97 -27.74 10.94 14.33
C LEU A 97 -28.94 11.90 14.29
N GLN A 98 -29.73 11.87 13.22
CA GLN A 98 -30.99 12.60 13.12
C GLN A 98 -31.98 12.19 14.22
N LYS A 99 -32.07 10.89 14.54
CA LYS A 99 -32.87 10.42 15.66
C LYS A 99 -32.35 10.95 17.00
N ALA A 100 -31.04 10.94 17.20
CA ALA A 100 -30.42 11.48 18.41
C ALA A 100 -30.65 12.99 18.54
N LEU A 101 -30.62 13.75 17.45
CA LEU A 101 -30.92 15.18 17.44
C LEU A 101 -32.35 15.47 17.91
N ARG A 102 -33.34 14.73 17.39
CA ARG A 102 -34.74 14.85 17.86
C ARG A 102 -34.88 14.54 19.35
N ILE A 103 -34.18 13.52 19.84
CA ILE A 103 -34.18 13.20 21.27
C ILE A 103 -33.51 14.33 22.06
N LEU A 104 -32.43 14.91 21.53
CA LEU A 104 -31.73 16.01 22.16
C LEU A 104 -32.63 17.24 22.28
N ASP A 105 -33.51 17.53 21.31
CA ASP A 105 -34.49 18.62 21.39
C ASP A 105 -35.45 18.49 22.58
N ASP A 106 -35.73 17.26 23.01
CA ASP A 106 -36.55 16.97 24.18
C ASP A 106 -35.75 16.98 25.51
N VAL A 107 -34.43 17.14 25.46
CA VAL A 107 -33.53 17.11 26.63
C VAL A 107 -33.05 18.52 26.99
N GLY A 108 -33.42 18.96 28.19
CA GLY A 108 -32.86 20.15 28.84
C GLY A 108 -31.64 19.81 29.69
N PHE A 109 -30.60 20.64 29.60
CA PHE A 109 -29.40 20.53 30.45
C PHE A 109 -29.41 21.62 31.52
N SER A 110 -29.24 21.24 32.79
CA SER A 110 -29.13 22.20 33.88
C SER A 110 -27.77 22.92 33.84
N ASN A 111 -27.79 24.25 34.05
CA ASN A 111 -26.58 25.06 34.21
C ASN A 111 -26.39 25.41 35.70
N PRO A 112 -25.51 24.71 36.44
CA PRO A 112 -25.30 24.98 37.87
C PRO A 112 -24.74 26.38 38.13
N PHE A 113 -24.15 27.04 37.13
CA PHE A 113 -23.56 28.37 37.21
C PHE A 113 -24.44 29.46 36.57
N ALA A 114 -25.70 29.17 36.25
CA ALA A 114 -26.61 30.15 35.64
C ALA A 114 -26.75 31.43 36.49
N HIS A 115 -26.67 31.30 37.82
CA HIS A 115 -26.72 32.41 38.77
C HIS A 115 -25.56 33.41 38.61
N ALA A 116 -24.44 33.00 38.01
CA ALA A 116 -23.28 33.85 37.73
C ALA A 116 -23.34 34.50 36.33
N GLY A 117 -24.45 34.34 35.60
CA GLY A 117 -24.60 34.88 34.24
C GLY A 117 -23.76 34.16 33.18
N MET A 118 -23.19 33.00 33.51
CA MET A 118 -22.37 32.23 32.56
C MET A 118 -23.25 31.44 31.58
N PRO A 119 -22.88 31.38 30.28
CA PRO A 119 -23.59 30.59 29.28
C PRO A 119 -23.58 29.11 29.65
N ASN A 120 -24.59 28.35 29.20
CA ASN A 120 -24.66 26.92 29.49
C ASN A 120 -23.61 26.19 28.63
N PRO A 121 -22.66 25.44 29.23
CA PRO A 121 -21.69 24.66 28.47
C PRO A 121 -22.35 23.64 27.53
N ALA A 122 -23.56 23.17 27.86
CA ALA A 122 -24.31 22.25 27.01
C ALA A 122 -24.71 22.85 25.66
N ASP A 123 -24.91 24.17 25.56
CA ASP A 123 -25.31 24.83 24.31
C ASP A 123 -24.20 24.68 23.25
N ARG A 124 -22.94 24.80 23.66
CA ARG A 124 -21.78 24.58 22.79
C ARG A 124 -21.75 23.15 22.25
N TYR A 125 -21.95 22.15 23.09
CA TYR A 125 -21.89 20.75 22.65
C TYR A 125 -23.10 20.35 21.80
N ARG A 126 -24.25 21.00 22.01
CA ARG A 126 -25.41 20.89 21.12
C ARG A 126 -25.06 21.44 19.73
N GLU A 127 -24.48 22.63 19.66
CA GLU A 127 -24.03 23.23 18.40
C GLU A 127 -22.96 22.36 17.69
N GLU A 128 -21.97 21.84 18.43
CA GLU A 128 -20.97 20.91 17.89
C GLU A 128 -21.62 19.64 17.32
N PHE A 129 -22.66 19.11 17.99
CA PHE A 129 -23.41 17.94 17.52
C PHE A 129 -24.22 18.24 16.25
N GLU A 130 -24.92 19.37 16.19
CA GLU A 130 -25.64 19.83 14.99
C GLU A 130 -24.71 20.02 13.79
N ASN A 131 -23.52 20.60 14.02
CA ASN A 131 -22.49 20.75 13.01
C ASN A 131 -21.98 19.39 12.50
N ALA A 132 -21.78 18.41 13.40
CA ALA A 132 -21.36 17.06 13.01
C ALA A 132 -22.43 16.34 12.16
N VAL A 133 -23.71 16.52 12.49
CA VAL A 133 -24.84 16.02 11.69
C VAL A 133 -24.80 16.61 10.28
N CYS A 134 -24.62 17.93 10.17
CA CYS A 134 -24.53 18.62 8.88
C CYS A 134 -23.34 18.14 8.03
N ALA A 135 -22.15 18.04 8.63
CA ALA A 135 -20.94 17.58 7.95
C ALA A 135 -21.07 16.15 7.39
N ILE A 136 -21.77 15.27 8.12
CA ILE A 136 -22.04 13.90 7.65
C ILE A 136 -22.99 13.90 6.44
N ASP A 137 -24.00 14.77 6.41
CA ASP A 137 -24.87 14.91 5.23
C ASP A 137 -24.09 15.44 4.01
N GLU A 138 -23.21 16.42 4.20
CA GLU A 138 -22.33 16.93 3.13
C GLU A 138 -21.44 15.82 2.55
N CYS A 139 -20.78 15.05 3.41
CA CYS A 139 -19.94 13.92 2.99
C CYS A 139 -20.74 12.87 2.23
N ARG A 140 -21.97 12.57 2.69
CA ARG A 140 -22.87 11.65 2.00
C ARG A 140 -23.25 12.14 0.61
N ARG A 141 -23.57 13.44 0.46
CA ARG A 141 -23.87 14.05 -0.84
C ARG A 141 -22.68 13.95 -1.78
N PHE A 142 -21.48 14.24 -1.30
CA PHE A 142 -20.24 14.11 -2.08
C PHE A 142 -20.01 12.67 -2.55
N PHE A 143 -20.14 11.67 -1.67
CA PHE A 143 -19.93 10.27 -2.05
C PHE A 143 -20.99 9.75 -3.01
N ASN A 144 -22.26 10.15 -2.86
CA ASN A 144 -23.30 9.81 -3.83
C ASN A 144 -23.03 10.44 -5.21
N ALA A 145 -22.58 11.69 -5.25
CA ALA A 145 -22.19 12.35 -6.50
C ALA A 145 -20.99 11.64 -7.14
N ALA A 146 -19.95 11.35 -6.36
CA ALA A 146 -18.77 10.62 -6.81
C ALA A 146 -19.08 9.20 -7.32
N GLU A 147 -20.09 8.54 -6.77
CA GLU A 147 -20.59 7.26 -7.27
C GLU A 147 -21.29 7.41 -8.63
N SER A 148 -22.12 8.45 -8.77
CA SER A 148 -22.85 8.73 -10.02
C SER A 148 -21.96 9.15 -11.18
N GLU A 149 -20.89 9.90 -10.89
CA GLU A 149 -19.90 10.38 -11.85
C GLU A 149 -18.74 9.39 -12.05
N ASP A 150 -18.77 8.25 -11.35
CA ASP A 150 -17.77 7.18 -11.44
C ASP A 150 -16.34 7.66 -11.17
N LEU A 151 -16.21 8.54 -10.16
CA LEU A 151 -14.95 9.15 -9.72
C LEU A 151 -14.18 8.26 -8.73
N ALA A 152 -14.74 7.11 -8.35
CA ALA A 152 -14.15 6.21 -7.38
C ALA A 152 -13.11 5.28 -8.01
N ARG A 153 -11.93 5.21 -7.42
CA ARG A 153 -10.92 4.20 -7.74
C ARG A 153 -10.47 3.47 -6.48
N PHE A 154 -10.40 2.15 -6.54
CA PHE A 154 -9.77 1.36 -5.49
C PHE A 154 -8.27 1.62 -5.49
N LEU A 155 -7.72 2.01 -4.33
CA LEU A 155 -6.32 2.39 -4.20
C LEU A 155 -5.39 1.19 -4.09
N ALA A 156 -5.90 0.03 -3.66
CA ALA A 156 -5.12 -1.21 -3.60
C ALA A 156 -5.25 -2.05 -4.88
N THR A 157 -4.48 -3.13 -4.96
CA THR A 157 -4.49 -4.04 -6.11
C THR A 157 -5.74 -4.93 -6.09
N PRO A 158 -6.64 -4.87 -7.09
CA PRO A 158 -7.86 -5.68 -7.12
C PRO A 158 -7.58 -7.17 -7.36
N ASP A 159 -6.46 -7.50 -8.01
CA ASP A 159 -5.94 -8.86 -8.18
C ASP A 159 -4.43 -8.87 -7.91
N GLY A 160 -4.01 -9.54 -6.84
CA GLY A 160 -2.60 -9.62 -6.42
C GLY A 160 -1.67 -10.26 -7.45
N ASN A 161 -2.22 -11.02 -8.42
CA ASN A 161 -1.44 -11.74 -9.44
C ASN A 161 -1.23 -10.93 -10.72
N LYS A 162 -2.05 -9.90 -10.99
CA LYS A 162 -2.04 -9.14 -12.27
C LYS A 162 -1.31 -7.80 -12.20
N ALA A 163 -0.83 -7.39 -11.02
CA ALA A 163 0.18 -6.35 -11.00
C ALA A 163 1.38 -6.88 -11.79
N VAL A 164 1.65 -6.32 -12.98
CA VAL A 164 3.04 -6.28 -13.46
C VAL A 164 3.83 -5.80 -12.24
N ASP A 165 4.77 -6.62 -11.77
CA ASP A 165 5.34 -6.51 -10.43
C ASP A 165 6.25 -5.27 -10.35
N MET A 166 5.64 -4.09 -10.38
CA MET A 166 6.32 -2.80 -10.33
C MET A 166 7.04 -2.67 -8.99
N ARG A 167 6.59 -3.40 -7.96
CA ARG A 167 7.35 -3.56 -6.70
C ARG A 167 8.68 -4.27 -6.94
N ARG A 168 8.71 -5.35 -7.73
CA ARG A 168 9.97 -5.96 -8.19
C ARG A 168 10.80 -4.97 -8.98
N THR A 169 10.24 -4.20 -9.91
CA THR A 169 11.01 -3.21 -10.68
C THR A 169 11.59 -2.12 -9.77
N ILE A 170 10.80 -1.50 -8.90
CA ILE A 170 11.24 -0.52 -7.89
C ILE A 170 12.34 -1.12 -7.01
N LEU A 171 12.14 -2.37 -6.57
CA LEU A 171 13.11 -3.09 -5.76
C LEU A 171 14.41 -3.28 -6.50
N CYS A 172 14.36 -3.86 -7.69
CA CYS A 172 15.51 -4.10 -8.55
C CYS A 172 16.25 -2.79 -8.84
N VAL A 173 15.58 -1.74 -9.30
CA VAL A 173 16.19 -0.43 -9.60
C VAL A 173 16.86 0.16 -8.36
N THR A 174 16.22 0.09 -7.18
CA THR A 174 16.83 0.62 -5.95
C THR A 174 18.07 -0.17 -5.57
N LEU A 175 18.04 -1.50 -5.69
CA LEU A 175 19.18 -2.37 -5.39
C LEU A 175 20.30 -2.24 -6.43
N PHE A 176 19.98 -1.99 -7.71
CA PHE A 176 20.96 -1.77 -8.77
C PHE A 176 21.71 -0.45 -8.55
N ASN A 177 21.00 0.62 -8.18
CA ASN A 177 21.63 1.88 -7.82
C ASN A 177 22.53 1.73 -6.57
N LEU A 178 22.07 1.01 -5.55
CA LEU A 178 22.92 0.66 -4.40
C LEU A 178 24.18 -0.10 -4.86
N TRP A 179 24.04 -1.05 -5.79
CA TRP A 179 25.16 -1.83 -6.32
C TRP A 179 26.18 -0.96 -7.05
N LEU A 180 25.71 0.01 -7.83
CA LEU A 180 26.54 1.01 -8.50
C LEU A 180 27.24 1.94 -7.50
N ASP A 181 26.53 2.40 -6.46
CA ASP A 181 27.09 3.25 -5.40
C ASP A 181 28.24 2.56 -4.63
N LEU A 182 28.26 1.22 -4.62
CA LEU A 182 29.35 0.40 -4.08
C LEU A 182 30.51 0.19 -5.08
N GLY A 183 30.46 0.80 -6.26
CA GLY A 183 31.46 0.63 -7.32
C GLY A 183 31.41 -0.71 -8.04
N ARG A 184 30.28 -1.43 -7.95
CA ARG A 184 30.10 -2.77 -8.56
C ARG A 184 29.29 -2.68 -9.86
N SER A 185 29.57 -3.55 -10.81
CA SER A 185 28.88 -3.59 -12.11
C SER A 185 27.50 -4.24 -12.01
N VAL A 186 26.50 -3.69 -12.71
CA VAL A 186 25.15 -4.24 -12.83
C VAL A 186 25.11 -5.27 -13.98
N THR A 187 25.58 -6.48 -13.68
CA THR A 187 25.68 -7.58 -14.63
C THR A 187 25.17 -8.89 -14.03
N TYR A 188 24.98 -9.89 -14.88
CA TYR A 188 24.64 -11.25 -14.50
C TYR A 188 25.51 -12.26 -15.24
N THR A 189 25.56 -13.47 -14.72
CA THR A 189 26.23 -14.63 -15.31
C THR A 189 25.19 -15.74 -15.56
N THR A 190 25.52 -16.70 -16.41
CA THR A 190 24.71 -17.89 -16.62
C THR A 190 25.42 -19.09 -16.00
N ASP A 191 24.73 -19.83 -15.15
CA ASP A 191 25.17 -21.16 -14.73
C ASP A 191 24.84 -22.14 -15.87
N ASN A 192 25.87 -22.66 -16.53
CA ASN A 192 25.71 -23.56 -17.67
C ASN A 192 25.22 -24.96 -17.27
N ILE A 193 25.25 -25.32 -15.99
CA ILE A 193 24.81 -26.64 -15.49
C ILE A 193 23.33 -26.61 -15.17
N LEU A 194 22.84 -25.54 -14.54
CA LEU A 194 21.44 -25.36 -14.15
C LEU A 194 20.62 -24.58 -15.18
N GLU A 195 21.27 -24.06 -16.22
CA GLU A 195 20.73 -23.10 -17.21
C GLU A 195 20.13 -21.82 -16.58
N GLU A 196 20.38 -21.59 -15.29
CA GLU A 196 19.84 -20.45 -14.55
C GLU A 196 20.74 -19.22 -14.66
N ARG A 197 20.10 -18.04 -14.64
CA ARG A 197 20.82 -16.78 -14.45
C ARG A 197 21.19 -16.62 -12.98
N THR A 198 22.47 -16.33 -12.76
CA THR A 198 23.12 -16.19 -11.45
C THR A 198 24.10 -15.02 -11.47
N GLY A 199 24.88 -14.87 -10.41
CA GLY A 199 25.88 -13.82 -10.24
C GLY A 199 25.64 -13.04 -8.95
N PRO A 200 26.64 -12.28 -8.48
CA PRO A 200 26.57 -11.61 -7.18
C PRO A 200 25.34 -10.72 -7.00
N LEU A 201 24.96 -9.96 -8.04
CA LEU A 201 23.79 -9.10 -8.00
C LEU A 201 22.47 -9.88 -8.00
N ILE A 202 22.35 -10.93 -8.82
CA ILE A 202 21.13 -11.74 -8.86
C ILE A 202 20.92 -12.44 -7.52
N GLU A 203 21.97 -12.99 -6.92
CA GLU A 203 21.88 -13.63 -5.61
C GLU A 203 21.54 -12.63 -4.50
N PHE A 204 22.11 -11.42 -4.55
CA PHE A 204 21.75 -10.33 -3.65
C PHE A 204 20.26 -9.97 -3.74
N VAL A 205 19.75 -9.73 -4.95
CA VAL A 205 18.33 -9.42 -5.17
C VAL A 205 17.43 -10.58 -4.73
N ARG A 206 17.78 -11.82 -5.05
CA ARG A 206 17.02 -13.02 -4.64
C ARG A 206 16.93 -13.14 -3.12
N ASP A 207 18.03 -12.90 -2.41
CA ASP A 207 18.02 -12.95 -0.95
C ASP A 207 17.20 -11.81 -0.33
N VAL A 208 17.23 -10.61 -0.91
CA VAL A 208 16.36 -9.49 -0.46
C VAL A 208 14.89 -9.83 -0.70
N ILE A 209 14.52 -10.38 -1.87
CA ILE A 209 13.14 -10.81 -2.15
C ILE A 209 12.70 -11.92 -1.19
N PHE A 210 13.60 -12.84 -0.84
CA PHE A 210 13.33 -13.88 0.14
C PHE A 210 12.97 -13.31 1.52
N CYS A 211 13.64 -12.24 1.97
CA CYS A 211 13.27 -11.54 3.21
C CYS A 211 11.88 -10.90 3.12
N LEU A 212 11.49 -10.44 1.94
CA LEU A 212 10.30 -9.63 1.70
C LEU A 212 9.07 -10.42 1.25
N SER A 213 9.15 -11.75 1.17
CA SER A 213 8.06 -12.61 0.70
C SER A 213 7.44 -13.46 1.82
N ASP A 214 6.16 -13.79 1.68
CA ASP A 214 5.40 -14.68 2.57
C ASP A 214 4.51 -15.67 1.78
N PRO A 215 4.82 -16.98 1.77
CA PRO A 215 5.99 -17.59 2.43
C PRO A 215 7.31 -17.11 1.78
N PRO A 216 8.46 -17.19 2.50
CA PRO A 216 9.76 -16.85 1.94
C PRO A 216 10.04 -17.63 0.66
N THR A 217 10.16 -16.91 -0.45
CA THR A 217 10.31 -17.49 -1.79
C THR A 217 11.52 -16.88 -2.49
N ARG A 218 12.30 -17.75 -3.16
CA ARG A 218 13.38 -17.31 -4.04
C ARG A 218 12.81 -17.05 -5.43
N HIS A 219 13.07 -15.87 -5.96
CA HIS A 219 12.58 -15.48 -7.27
C HIS A 219 13.43 -16.05 -8.41
N ASN A 220 12.79 -16.26 -9.56
CA ASN A 220 13.46 -16.70 -10.79
C ASN A 220 14.50 -15.66 -11.24
N GLY A 221 15.74 -16.10 -11.48
CA GLY A 221 16.83 -15.26 -11.99
C GLY A 221 16.56 -14.67 -13.38
N GLU A 222 15.73 -15.32 -14.22
CA GLU A 222 15.36 -14.78 -15.53
C GLU A 222 14.52 -13.50 -15.41
N ALA A 223 13.71 -13.37 -14.36
CA ALA A 223 12.97 -12.14 -14.09
C ALA A 223 13.91 -11.00 -13.67
N VAL A 224 14.88 -11.26 -12.78
CA VAL A 224 15.88 -10.25 -12.38
C VAL A 224 16.74 -9.84 -13.57
N LYS A 225 17.10 -10.79 -14.44
CA LYS A 225 17.83 -10.53 -15.68
C LYS A 225 17.06 -9.60 -16.62
N ARG A 226 15.75 -9.79 -16.79
CA ARG A 226 14.89 -8.85 -17.55
C ARG A 226 14.97 -7.42 -16.99
N GLU A 227 14.96 -7.26 -15.67
CA GLU A 227 15.11 -5.94 -15.03
C GLU A 227 16.52 -5.36 -15.25
N ILE A 228 17.58 -6.18 -15.19
CA ILE A 228 18.97 -5.76 -15.48
C ILE A 228 19.09 -5.29 -16.93
N ASP A 229 18.55 -6.06 -17.88
CA ASP A 229 18.56 -5.73 -19.31
C ASP A 229 17.84 -4.40 -19.57
N ALA A 230 16.70 -4.19 -18.94
CA ALA A 230 15.94 -2.95 -19.07
C ALA A 230 16.68 -1.74 -18.46
N PHE A 231 17.24 -1.92 -17.27
CA PHE A 231 18.02 -0.90 -16.57
C PHE A 231 19.24 -0.46 -17.40
N ASN A 232 20.00 -1.41 -17.94
CA ASN A 232 21.19 -1.14 -18.75
C ASN A 232 20.86 -0.47 -20.10
N ARG A 233 19.65 -0.70 -20.65
CA ARG A 233 19.17 -0.03 -21.87
C ARG A 233 18.60 1.37 -21.61
N GLY A 234 18.44 1.78 -20.35
CA GLY A 234 17.78 3.04 -19.99
C GLY A 234 16.28 3.06 -20.29
N VAL A 235 15.64 1.90 -20.41
CA VAL A 235 14.21 1.78 -20.68
C VAL A 235 13.45 2.18 -19.41
N LYS A 236 12.46 3.08 -19.54
CA LYS A 236 11.66 3.50 -18.40
C LYS A 236 10.75 2.35 -17.95
N PRO A 237 10.47 2.19 -16.65
CA PRO A 237 9.59 1.15 -16.12
C PRO A 237 8.20 1.06 -16.76
N SER A 238 7.73 2.13 -17.41
CA SER A 238 6.45 2.20 -18.12
C SER A 238 6.42 1.45 -19.46
N ASP A 239 7.58 1.05 -19.98
CA ASP A 239 7.74 0.55 -21.35
C ASP A 239 8.06 -0.97 -21.39
N LEU A 240 7.96 -1.66 -20.24
CA LEU A 240 8.16 -3.11 -20.04
C LEU A 240 6.83 -3.83 -19.78
#